data_AF-A0A7X6B103-F1
#
_entry.id   AF-A0A7X6B103-F1
#
_cell.length_a   1.000
_cell.length_b   1.000
_cell.length_c   1.000
_cell.angle_alpha   90.00
_cell.angle_beta   90.00
_cell.angle_gamma   90.00
#
_symmetry.space_group_name_H-M   'P 1'
#
loop_
_entity.id
_entity.type
_entity.pdbx_description
1 polymer ?
#
loop_
_entity_poly.entity_id
_entity_poly.type
_entity_poly.pdbx_seq_one_letter_code
_entity_poly.pdbx_strand_id
1 'polypeptide(L)'
;MSRGLPLLHRRRILLSGAIGGITCAGVVVGAAMAGQGSGGTDASTRAASAISCPAVAGSLPEIPAEAQAEVDRNLALLDTQIAEADKRLGTSQGEGGPDFVRNAILGPLADKRKSTLDRIAISIGRHAEKPAGLDSLAECTLSDGGTGAGSGTDTGADGGATPTAAASEPAGGGAGAGSGAGQGDGAGAGSGRTISCPDVASEIGDVPAAAQAEVDRNVALLRTQLDEANKRLASSAGEGGPDFVQNAILGPLKDKRASTIDRIELSFSRQGSTAPSGLDALAGCSLTSG
;
A
#
# COMPACT_ATOMS: atom_id res chain seq x y z
N MET A 1 30.33 -49.66 28.82
CA MET A 1 30.19 -48.52 29.76
C MET A 1 29.43 -47.42 29.00
N SER A 2 28.11 -47.53 28.86
CA SER A 2 27.08 -47.03 29.79
C SER A 2 26.96 -45.49 29.86
N ARG A 3 25.92 -44.99 29.15
CA ARG A 3 24.90 -43.99 29.52
C ARG A 3 25.36 -42.52 29.76
N GLY A 4 24.65 -41.49 29.27
CA GLY A 4 23.25 -41.44 28.85
C GLY A 4 22.87 -40.19 28.06
N LEU A 5 21.69 -40.30 27.45
CA LEU A 5 20.97 -39.31 26.64
C LEU A 5 20.05 -38.44 27.54
N PRO A 6 19.91 -37.14 27.28
CA PRO A 6 18.87 -36.32 27.89
C PRO A 6 17.51 -36.51 27.20
N LEU A 7 16.48 -36.51 28.05
CA LEU A 7 15.11 -36.94 27.83
C LEU A 7 14.25 -35.93 27.07
N LEU A 8 13.47 -36.47 26.13
CA LEU A 8 12.30 -35.87 25.50
C LEU A 8 11.25 -35.47 26.54
N HIS A 9 10.73 -34.23 26.47
CA HIS A 9 9.45 -33.86 27.09
C HIS A 9 8.41 -33.59 26.01
N ARG A 10 7.68 -34.65 25.65
CA ARG A 10 6.39 -34.58 24.96
C ARG A 10 5.33 -34.23 25.99
N ARG A 11 4.64 -33.09 25.83
CA ARG A 11 3.31 -32.90 26.41
C ARG A 11 2.28 -33.00 25.30
N ARG A 12 1.64 -34.17 25.23
CA ARG A 12 0.33 -34.39 24.61
C ARG A 12 -0.71 -34.17 25.70
N ILE A 13 -1.67 -33.28 25.50
CA ILE A 13 -2.93 -33.27 26.25
C ILE A 13 -4.07 -33.39 25.25
N LEU A 14 -5.02 -34.22 25.66
CA LEU A 14 -6.06 -34.91 24.92
C LEU A 14 -7.24 -34.05 24.48
N LEU A 15 -7.93 -34.59 23.48
CA LEU A 15 -9.23 -34.22 22.94
C LEU A 15 -10.33 -34.13 24.02
N SER A 16 -11.23 -33.17 23.86
CA SER A 16 -12.66 -33.31 24.16
C SER A 16 -13.45 -32.42 23.21
N GLY A 17 -14.22 -33.06 22.32
CA GLY A 17 -15.22 -32.39 21.50
C GLY A 17 -16.48 -32.09 22.31
N ALA A 18 -17.17 -31.01 21.95
CA ALA A 18 -18.59 -30.82 22.23
C ALA A 18 -19.20 -29.94 21.14
N ILE A 19 -20.18 -30.51 20.46
CA ILE A 19 -21.14 -29.88 19.56
C ILE A 19 -22.05 -28.99 20.42
N GLY A 20 -22.33 -27.77 19.97
CA GLY A 20 -23.34 -26.92 20.61
C GLY A 20 -23.41 -25.54 20.00
N GLY A 21 -24.29 -25.37 19.02
CA GLY A 21 -24.69 -24.05 18.54
C GLY A 21 -25.25 -23.22 19.69
N ILE A 22 -24.71 -22.01 19.86
CA ILE A 22 -25.27 -20.99 20.74
C ILE A 22 -25.55 -19.78 19.88
N THR A 23 -26.84 -19.58 19.66
CA THR A 23 -27.46 -18.41 19.07
C THR A 23 -27.04 -17.15 19.82
N CYS A 24 -26.66 -16.10 19.07
CA CYS A 24 -26.50 -14.76 19.61
C CYS A 24 -27.82 -14.30 20.26
N ALA A 25 -27.81 -14.13 21.58
CA ALA A 25 -28.76 -13.30 22.30
C ALA A 25 -27.94 -12.44 23.28
N GLY A 26 -27.89 -11.14 23.01
CA GLY A 26 -27.23 -10.18 23.86
C GLY A 26 -27.88 -10.10 25.24
N VAL A 27 -27.05 -10.00 26.26
CA VAL A 27 -27.45 -9.48 27.58
C VAL A 27 -26.39 -8.47 28.00
N VAL A 28 -26.75 -7.20 27.90
CA VAL A 28 -26.07 -6.12 28.61
C VAL A 28 -26.54 -6.18 30.05
N VAL A 29 -25.69 -6.69 30.95
CA VAL A 29 -25.86 -6.45 32.39
C VAL A 29 -24.98 -5.26 32.75
N GLY A 30 -25.61 -4.08 32.77
CA GLY A 30 -25.06 -2.92 33.44
C GLY A 30 -25.09 -3.16 34.95
N ALA A 31 -23.91 -3.33 35.55
CA ALA A 31 -23.78 -3.23 37.00
C ALA A 31 -23.85 -1.73 37.38
N ALA A 32 -25.02 -1.30 37.84
CA ALA A 32 -25.22 -0.01 38.48
C ALA A 32 -24.47 0.00 39.82
N MET A 33 -23.36 0.72 39.89
CA MET A 33 -22.79 1.22 41.14
C MET A 33 -23.24 2.68 41.28
N ALA A 34 -24.32 2.89 42.03
CA ALA A 34 -24.79 4.23 42.38
C ALA A 34 -23.79 4.89 43.35
N GLY A 35 -23.20 6.01 42.93
CA GLY A 35 -22.34 6.86 43.75
C GLY A 35 -22.25 8.27 43.17
N GLN A 36 -23.02 9.18 43.77
CA GLN A 36 -23.05 10.65 43.65
C GLN A 36 -21.96 11.34 42.80
N GLY A 37 -22.40 12.16 41.83
CA GLY A 37 -21.59 13.21 41.20
C GLY A 37 -22.42 14.02 40.20
N SER A 38 -22.74 15.27 40.56
CA SER A 38 -23.59 16.21 39.85
C SER A 38 -23.06 16.62 38.46
N GLY A 39 -23.96 16.80 37.49
CA GLY A 39 -23.69 17.50 36.23
C GLY A 39 -24.29 16.78 35.03
N GLY A 40 -25.39 17.32 34.49
CA GLY A 40 -26.08 16.75 33.33
C GLY A 40 -25.18 16.69 32.10
N THR A 41 -25.04 15.49 31.56
CA THR A 41 -24.63 15.27 30.17
C THR A 41 -25.67 14.34 29.57
N ASP A 42 -26.70 14.92 28.95
CA ASP A 42 -27.46 14.25 27.89
C ASP A 42 -26.50 14.06 26.70
N ALA A 43 -25.54 13.15 26.84
CA ALA A 43 -24.84 12.59 25.71
C ALA A 43 -25.81 11.61 25.08
N SER A 44 -26.65 12.13 24.20
CA SER A 44 -27.21 11.32 23.13
C SER A 44 -26.03 10.68 22.40
N THR A 45 -25.64 9.47 22.80
CA THR A 45 -24.76 8.59 22.03
C THR A 45 -25.55 8.22 20.78
N ARG A 46 -25.63 9.17 19.85
CA ARG A 46 -26.09 8.95 18.48
C ARG A 46 -25.24 7.81 17.97
N ALA A 47 -25.88 6.71 17.58
CA ALA A 47 -25.20 5.56 17.01
C ALA A 47 -24.22 6.06 15.95
N ALA A 48 -22.92 5.85 16.17
CA ALA A 48 -21.90 6.27 15.23
C ALA A 48 -22.15 5.51 13.93
N SER A 49 -22.32 6.24 12.83
CA SER A 49 -22.27 5.66 11.49
C SER A 49 -20.94 4.92 11.36
N ALA A 50 -20.96 3.69 10.85
CA ALA A 50 -19.80 2.84 10.68
C ALA A 50 -19.66 2.45 9.21
N ILE A 51 -18.44 2.23 8.74
CA ILE A 51 -18.21 1.79 7.37
C ILE A 51 -18.33 0.27 7.33
N SER A 52 -19.12 -0.24 6.38
CA SER A 52 -19.28 -1.65 6.11
C SER A 52 -18.72 -1.99 4.74
N CYS A 53 -17.79 -2.94 4.70
CA CYS A 53 -17.16 -3.40 3.47
C CYS A 53 -17.46 -4.90 3.26
N PRO A 54 -17.63 -5.35 2.01
CA PRO A 54 -17.75 -6.76 1.68
C PRO A 54 -16.56 -7.58 2.21
N ALA A 55 -16.87 -8.77 2.73
CA ALA A 55 -15.85 -9.69 3.22
C ALA A 55 -15.09 -10.34 2.04
N VAL A 56 -13.77 -10.41 2.18
CA VAL A 56 -12.87 -10.92 1.13
C VAL A 56 -12.54 -12.39 1.35
N ALA A 57 -12.43 -12.84 2.60
CA ALA A 57 -12.00 -14.19 2.95
C ALA A 57 -12.90 -15.31 2.38
N GLY A 58 -14.19 -15.05 2.15
CA GLY A 58 -15.11 -16.01 1.54
C GLY A 58 -15.15 -16.00 0.01
N SER A 59 -14.47 -15.05 -0.63
CA SER A 59 -14.48 -14.83 -2.07
C SER A 59 -13.15 -15.21 -2.74
N LEU A 60 -12.16 -15.64 -1.94
CA LEU A 60 -10.86 -16.09 -2.42
C LEU A 60 -10.90 -17.60 -2.69
N PRO A 61 -10.32 -18.07 -3.82
CA PRO A 61 -10.11 -19.50 -4.06
C PRO A 61 -9.03 -20.05 -3.12
N GLU A 62 -8.73 -21.34 -3.25
CA GLU A 62 -7.66 -21.97 -2.46
C GLU A 62 -6.32 -21.23 -2.65
N ILE A 63 -5.76 -20.75 -1.53
CA ILE A 63 -4.56 -19.92 -1.52
C ILE A 63 -3.33 -20.83 -1.45
N PRO A 64 -2.40 -20.75 -2.43
CA PRO A 64 -1.14 -21.48 -2.38
C PRO A 64 -0.33 -21.17 -1.12
N ALA A 65 0.34 -22.16 -0.53
CA ALA A 65 1.10 -21.99 0.71
C ALA A 65 2.18 -20.91 0.59
N GLU A 66 2.76 -20.77 -0.60
CA GLU A 66 3.77 -19.77 -0.96
C GLU A 66 3.21 -18.34 -0.93
N ALA A 67 1.92 -18.16 -1.21
CA ALA A 67 1.25 -16.86 -1.26
C ALA A 67 0.60 -16.48 0.09
N GLN A 68 0.35 -17.42 1.00
CA GLN A 68 -0.39 -17.19 2.26
C GLN A 68 0.15 -15.98 3.04
N ALA A 69 1.45 -15.93 3.31
CA ALA A 69 2.03 -14.84 4.10
C ALA A 69 1.90 -13.47 3.41
N GLU A 70 1.87 -13.41 2.08
CA GLU A 70 1.63 -12.17 1.34
C GLU A 70 0.14 -11.80 1.36
N VAL A 71 -0.75 -12.75 1.14
CA VAL A 71 -2.20 -12.54 1.20
C VAL A 71 -2.62 -12.07 2.60
N ASP A 72 -2.15 -12.71 3.67
CA ASP A 72 -2.45 -12.35 5.06
C ASP A 72 -2.04 -10.90 5.38
N ARG A 73 -0.87 -10.46 4.92
CA ARG A 73 -0.43 -9.07 5.08
C ARG A 73 -1.34 -8.08 4.35
N ASN A 74 -1.80 -8.42 3.15
CA ASN A 74 -2.71 -7.56 2.41
C ASN A 74 -4.12 -7.57 3.04
N LEU A 75 -4.59 -8.68 3.60
CA LEU A 75 -5.84 -8.74 4.36
C LEU A 75 -5.78 -7.85 5.62
N ALA A 76 -4.70 -7.93 6.40
CA ALA A 76 -4.49 -7.03 7.54
C ALA A 76 -4.40 -5.54 7.12
N LEU A 77 -3.87 -5.27 5.92
CA LEU A 77 -3.85 -3.91 5.36
C LEU A 77 -5.27 -3.42 5.02
N LEU A 78 -6.15 -4.29 4.50
CA LEU A 78 -7.55 -3.94 4.27
C LEU A 78 -8.26 -3.56 5.58
N ASP A 79 -8.04 -4.30 6.65
CA ASP A 79 -8.60 -3.98 7.98
C ASP A 79 -8.10 -2.63 8.49
N THR A 80 -6.81 -2.34 8.28
CA THR A 80 -6.21 -1.05 8.65
C THR A 80 -6.85 0.11 7.88
N GLN A 81 -7.10 -0.07 6.58
CA GLN A 81 -7.75 0.95 5.74
C GLN A 81 -9.19 1.24 6.20
N ILE A 82 -9.94 0.22 6.61
CA ILE A 82 -11.28 0.39 7.18
C ILE A 82 -11.20 1.18 8.48
N ALA A 83 -10.31 0.80 9.41
CA ALA A 83 -10.16 1.48 10.69
C ALA A 83 -9.74 2.96 10.54
N GLU A 84 -8.87 3.28 9.58
CA GLU A 84 -8.51 4.67 9.25
C GLU A 84 -9.72 5.45 8.72
N ALA A 85 -10.53 4.82 7.86
CA ALA A 85 -11.71 5.45 7.31
C ALA A 85 -12.82 5.66 8.36
N ASP A 86 -13.05 4.69 9.26
CA ASP A 86 -13.96 4.83 10.41
C ASP A 86 -13.50 5.95 11.36
N LYS A 87 -12.19 6.05 11.61
CA LYS A 87 -11.63 7.16 12.39
C LYS A 87 -11.91 8.50 11.71
N ARG A 88 -11.68 8.61 10.40
CA ARG A 88 -11.95 9.82 9.62
C ARG A 88 -13.44 10.17 9.63
N LEU A 89 -14.31 9.18 9.49
CA LEU A 89 -15.76 9.33 9.59
C LEU A 89 -16.18 9.90 10.94
N GLY A 90 -15.62 9.36 12.04
CA GLY A 90 -15.88 9.87 13.39
C GLY A 90 -15.37 11.29 13.63
N THR A 91 -14.23 11.67 13.05
CA THR A 91 -13.65 13.02 13.22
C THR A 91 -14.27 14.09 12.33
N SER A 92 -14.87 13.71 11.19
CA SER A 92 -15.49 14.63 10.24
C SER A 92 -17.02 14.72 10.39
N GLN A 93 -17.56 14.29 11.54
CA GLN A 93 -18.98 14.42 11.86
C GLN A 93 -19.39 15.91 11.86
N GLY A 94 -20.23 16.31 10.89
CA GLY A 94 -20.68 17.70 10.73
C GLY A 94 -19.80 18.57 9.83
N GLU A 95 -18.76 18.01 9.22
CA GLU A 95 -17.96 18.68 8.19
C GLU A 95 -18.46 18.30 6.78
N GLY A 96 -18.72 19.31 5.94
CA GLY A 96 -19.09 19.12 4.54
C GLY A 96 -20.59 18.86 4.28
N GLY A 97 -20.98 18.90 3.01
CA GLY A 97 -22.35 18.68 2.55
C GLY A 97 -22.77 17.20 2.54
N PRO A 98 -24.00 16.88 2.10
CA PRO A 98 -24.57 15.53 2.15
C PRO A 98 -23.74 14.46 1.43
N ASP A 99 -22.93 14.84 0.44
CA ASP A 99 -22.07 13.94 -0.33
C ASP A 99 -20.63 13.80 0.20
N PHE A 100 -20.26 14.51 1.27
CA PHE A 100 -18.86 14.56 1.73
C PHE A 100 -18.32 13.18 2.11
N VAL A 101 -19.07 12.40 2.89
CA VAL A 101 -18.65 11.04 3.30
C VAL A 101 -18.46 10.15 2.07
N ARG A 102 -19.35 10.24 1.09
CA ARG A 102 -19.26 9.45 -0.15
C ARG A 102 -18.01 9.82 -0.96
N ASN A 103 -17.74 11.11 -1.14
CA ASN A 103 -16.66 11.56 -2.02
C ASN A 103 -15.28 11.58 -1.35
N ALA A 104 -15.19 11.96 -0.08
CA ALA A 104 -13.93 12.19 0.62
C ALA A 104 -13.47 11.01 1.50
N ILE A 105 -14.39 10.09 1.82
CA ILE A 105 -14.09 8.93 2.68
C ILE A 105 -14.28 7.64 1.88
N LEU A 106 -15.49 7.37 1.37
CA LEU A 106 -15.80 6.11 0.69
C LEU A 106 -15.09 5.98 -0.67
N GLY A 107 -15.01 7.05 -1.47
CA GLY A 107 -14.28 7.05 -2.75
C GLY A 107 -12.80 6.66 -2.59
N PRO A 108 -11.99 7.42 -1.82
CA PRO A 108 -10.59 7.07 -1.58
C PRO A 108 -10.40 5.71 -0.89
N LEU A 109 -11.34 5.27 -0.06
CA LEU A 109 -11.32 3.94 0.55
C LEU A 109 -11.51 2.85 -0.50
N ALA A 110 -12.47 3.01 -1.41
CA ALA A 110 -12.72 2.06 -2.48
C ALA A 110 -11.49 1.89 -3.39
N ASP A 111 -10.82 2.99 -3.77
CA ASP A 111 -9.61 2.94 -4.59
C ASP A 111 -8.45 2.20 -3.87
N LYS A 112 -8.22 2.50 -2.58
CA LYS A 112 -7.20 1.83 -1.77
C LYS A 112 -7.48 0.34 -1.61
N ARG A 113 -8.74 -0.03 -1.36
CA ARG A 113 -9.16 -1.43 -1.25
C ARG A 113 -9.00 -2.16 -2.57
N LYS A 114 -9.42 -1.57 -3.68
CA LYS A 114 -9.24 -2.12 -5.04
C LYS A 114 -7.77 -2.43 -5.31
N SER A 115 -6.88 -1.46 -5.07
CA SER A 115 -5.43 -1.66 -5.24
C SER A 115 -4.88 -2.82 -4.39
N THR A 116 -5.40 -2.98 -3.17
CA THR A 116 -4.97 -4.05 -2.26
C THR A 116 -5.53 -5.42 -2.69
N LEU A 117 -6.77 -5.47 -3.17
CA LEU A 117 -7.40 -6.65 -3.76
C LEU A 117 -6.69 -7.11 -5.04
N ASP A 118 -6.28 -6.17 -5.88
CA ASP A 118 -5.45 -6.45 -7.06
C ASP A 118 -4.11 -7.08 -6.67
N ARG A 119 -3.46 -6.58 -5.62
CA ARG A 119 -2.22 -7.18 -5.09
C ARG A 119 -2.44 -8.61 -4.59
N ILE A 120 -3.57 -8.89 -3.93
CA ILE A 120 -3.95 -10.25 -3.51
C ILE A 120 -4.12 -11.14 -4.74
N ALA A 121 -4.87 -10.67 -5.74
CA ALA A 121 -5.09 -11.41 -6.99
C ALA A 121 -3.77 -11.73 -7.70
N ILE A 122 -2.85 -10.77 -7.78
CA ILE A 122 -1.52 -10.95 -8.39
C ILE A 122 -0.67 -11.93 -7.59
N SER A 123 -0.66 -11.84 -6.26
CA SER A 123 0.12 -12.74 -5.40
C SER A 123 -0.33 -14.20 -5.58
N ILE A 124 -1.64 -14.45 -5.60
CA ILE A 124 -2.21 -15.78 -5.90
C ILE A 124 -1.88 -16.19 -7.34
N GLY A 125 -2.05 -15.27 -8.31
CA GLY A 125 -1.81 -15.50 -9.74
C GLY A 125 -0.37 -15.87 -10.12
N ARG A 126 0.61 -15.67 -9.23
CA ARG A 126 2.00 -16.13 -9.44
C ARG A 126 2.17 -17.63 -9.22
N HIS A 127 1.27 -18.25 -8.45
CA HIS A 127 1.40 -19.63 -7.98
C HIS A 127 0.17 -20.50 -8.29
N ALA A 128 -0.96 -19.89 -8.67
CA ALA A 128 -2.19 -20.54 -9.08
C ALA A 128 -2.96 -19.69 -10.11
N GLU A 129 -4.14 -20.15 -10.52
CA GLU A 129 -5.05 -19.36 -11.38
C GLU A 129 -5.43 -18.05 -10.69
N LYS A 130 -5.42 -16.94 -11.46
CA LYS A 130 -5.69 -15.61 -10.89
C LYS A 130 -7.18 -15.50 -10.53
N PRO A 131 -7.52 -15.12 -9.29
CA PRO A 131 -8.91 -14.82 -8.94
C PRO A 131 -9.43 -13.62 -9.75
N ALA A 132 -10.60 -13.79 -10.38
CA ALA A 132 -11.29 -12.72 -11.10
C ALA A 132 -12.40 -12.11 -10.24
N GLY A 133 -12.77 -10.85 -10.54
CA GLY A 133 -13.92 -10.20 -9.90
C GLY A 133 -13.70 -9.71 -8.47
N LEU A 134 -12.48 -9.73 -7.93
CA LEU A 134 -12.22 -9.18 -6.60
C LEU A 134 -12.49 -7.67 -6.51
N ASP A 135 -12.41 -6.96 -7.63
CA ASP A 135 -12.70 -5.53 -7.74
C ASP A 135 -14.09 -5.13 -7.24
N SER A 136 -15.10 -5.99 -7.41
CA SER A 136 -16.46 -5.70 -6.95
C SER A 136 -16.59 -5.71 -5.42
N LEU A 137 -15.57 -6.18 -4.69
CA LEU A 137 -15.51 -6.19 -3.23
C LEU A 137 -14.84 -4.94 -2.64
N ALA A 138 -14.38 -4.03 -3.51
CA ALA A 138 -13.70 -2.81 -3.11
C ALA A 138 -14.67 -1.76 -2.55
N GLU A 139 -15.91 -1.72 -3.05
CA GLU A 139 -16.91 -0.75 -2.64
C GLU A 139 -17.37 -1.00 -1.20
N CYS A 140 -17.39 0.06 -0.38
CA CYS A 140 -17.89 0.03 0.98
C CYS A 140 -19.06 1.00 1.14
N THR A 141 -19.96 0.69 2.06
CA THR A 141 -21.16 1.47 2.35
C THR A 141 -21.12 2.04 3.76
N LEU A 142 -21.91 3.08 4.00
CA LEU A 142 -22.15 3.58 5.36
C LEU A 142 -23.28 2.76 5.99
N SER A 143 -23.03 2.19 7.15
CA SER A 143 -24.03 1.57 8.01
C SER A 143 -24.33 2.53 9.15
N ASP A 144 -25.50 3.16 9.10
CA ASP A 144 -25.99 3.88 10.28
C ASP A 144 -26.38 2.84 11.34
N GLY A 145 -25.94 3.03 12.59
CA GLY A 145 -26.00 2.03 13.66
C GLY A 145 -27.39 1.67 14.20
N GLY A 146 -28.40 1.58 13.33
CA GLY A 146 -29.68 0.92 13.57
C GLY A 146 -29.68 -0.47 12.97
N THR A 147 -29.77 -1.50 13.80
CA THR A 147 -29.85 -2.92 13.40
C THR A 147 -31.05 -3.20 12.49
N GLY A 148 -30.85 -3.87 11.34
CA GLY A 148 -31.89 -4.66 10.68
C GLY A 148 -31.81 -4.78 9.16
N ALA A 149 -31.61 -6.02 8.69
CA ALA A 149 -31.60 -6.43 7.28
C ALA A 149 -32.94 -6.24 6.54
N GLY A 150 -32.88 -6.06 5.21
CA GLY A 150 -34.04 -6.30 4.34
C GLY A 150 -34.10 -5.49 3.04
N SER A 151 -33.77 -6.17 1.94
CA SER A 151 -34.15 -5.98 0.53
C SER A 151 -35.33 -5.02 0.21
N GLY A 152 -35.22 -4.26 -0.89
CA GLY A 152 -36.40 -3.72 -1.58
C GLY A 152 -36.10 -2.61 -2.59
N THR A 153 -36.11 -2.99 -3.86
CA THR A 153 -36.27 -2.20 -5.10
C THR A 153 -37.21 -0.99 -5.02
N ASP A 154 -36.88 0.06 -5.78
CA ASP A 154 -37.74 0.70 -6.81
C ASP A 154 -36.97 1.88 -7.44
N THR A 155 -36.47 1.74 -8.68
CA THR A 155 -37.08 2.20 -9.95
C THR A 155 -37.50 3.66 -10.00
N GLY A 156 -36.79 4.43 -10.83
CA GLY A 156 -37.18 5.77 -11.29
C GLY A 156 -36.22 6.25 -12.37
N ALA A 157 -36.53 5.92 -13.62
CA ALA A 157 -35.81 6.32 -14.81
C ALA A 157 -36.00 7.81 -15.15
N ASP A 158 -34.98 8.36 -15.83
CA ASP A 158 -35.03 9.10 -17.11
C ASP A 158 -34.25 10.42 -17.13
N GLY A 159 -33.40 10.53 -18.15
CA GLY A 159 -32.67 11.76 -18.49
C GLY A 159 -31.38 11.48 -19.26
N GLY A 160 -31.51 10.94 -20.48
CA GLY A 160 -30.39 10.49 -21.29
C GLY A 160 -29.47 11.58 -21.86
N ALA A 161 -28.24 11.16 -22.15
CA ALA A 161 -27.43 11.64 -23.27
C ALA A 161 -26.35 10.59 -23.60
N THR A 162 -26.46 9.96 -24.76
CA THR A 162 -25.42 9.18 -25.46
C THR A 162 -24.89 10.02 -26.64
N PRO A 163 -23.84 9.59 -27.38
CA PRO A 163 -22.53 9.05 -26.98
C PRO A 163 -21.37 9.74 -27.73
N THR A 164 -20.12 9.60 -27.29
CA THR A 164 -18.96 9.64 -28.22
C THR A 164 -17.95 8.56 -27.85
N ALA A 165 -17.55 7.81 -28.87
CA ALA A 165 -16.75 6.59 -28.82
C ALA A 165 -15.27 6.87 -29.18
N ALA A 166 -14.37 6.08 -28.59
CA ALA A 166 -13.18 5.43 -29.18
C ALA A 166 -12.39 4.80 -28.00
N ALA A 167 -12.36 3.48 -27.76
CA ALA A 167 -11.67 2.41 -28.51
C ALA A 167 -10.16 2.75 -28.69
N SER A 168 -9.18 1.96 -28.25
CA SER A 168 -9.12 0.50 -28.09
C SER A 168 -7.94 0.09 -27.19
N GLU A 169 -8.04 -1.08 -26.55
CA GLU A 169 -6.90 -1.94 -26.24
C GLU A 169 -6.20 -2.44 -27.54
N PRO A 170 -5.07 -3.17 -27.47
CA PRO A 170 -5.16 -4.61 -27.18
C PRO A 170 -4.17 -5.11 -26.12
N ALA A 171 -4.61 -6.19 -25.50
CA ALA A 171 -3.93 -7.04 -24.55
C ALA A 171 -2.81 -7.91 -25.15
N GLY A 172 -1.97 -8.46 -24.27
CA GLY A 172 -1.69 -9.90 -24.29
C GLY A 172 -0.23 -10.36 -24.17
N GLY A 173 0.11 -10.92 -22.99
CA GLY A 173 1.05 -12.04 -22.75
C GLY A 173 2.55 -11.79 -22.96
N GLY A 174 3.51 -12.36 -22.23
CA GLY A 174 3.54 -13.36 -21.17
C GLY A 174 4.98 -13.91 -21.08
N ALA A 175 5.52 -13.97 -19.85
CA ALA A 175 6.62 -14.82 -19.33
C ALA A 175 8.05 -14.81 -19.95
N GLY A 176 9.05 -14.63 -19.06
CA GLY A 176 10.10 -15.64 -18.89
C GLY A 176 11.55 -15.32 -19.26
N ALA A 177 12.31 -14.84 -18.27
CA ALA A 177 13.73 -15.13 -17.96
C ALA A 177 14.88 -14.79 -18.96
N GLY A 178 15.91 -14.14 -18.40
CA GLY A 178 17.32 -14.42 -18.74
C GLY A 178 18.16 -13.25 -19.26
N SER A 179 18.99 -12.72 -18.35
CA SER A 179 20.40 -12.32 -18.60
C SER A 179 20.73 -11.14 -19.53
N GLY A 180 21.21 -10.05 -18.93
CA GLY A 180 22.51 -9.45 -19.27
C GLY A 180 22.58 -8.44 -20.43
N ALA A 181 23.38 -7.40 -20.17
CA ALA A 181 23.98 -6.42 -21.09
C ALA A 181 23.14 -5.20 -21.52
N GLY A 182 23.46 -4.05 -20.89
CA GLY A 182 24.28 -3.01 -21.54
C GLY A 182 23.62 -2.11 -22.60
N GLN A 183 23.85 -0.80 -22.42
CA GLN A 183 23.56 0.33 -23.34
C GLN A 183 22.07 0.67 -23.48
N GLY A 184 21.61 1.90 -23.20
CA GLY A 184 22.24 3.17 -23.51
C GLY A 184 21.44 3.83 -24.63
N ASP A 185 20.91 5.02 -24.35
CA ASP A 185 20.37 5.99 -25.32
C ASP A 185 18.95 5.74 -25.88
N GLY A 186 17.99 6.38 -25.22
CA GLY A 186 16.64 6.65 -25.74
C GLY A 186 16.34 8.14 -25.67
N ALA A 187 16.85 8.88 -26.66
CA ALA A 187 16.71 10.32 -26.82
C ALA A 187 15.23 10.76 -26.86
N GLY A 188 14.83 11.53 -25.85
CA GLY A 188 13.71 12.47 -25.97
C GLY A 188 14.25 13.78 -26.51
N ALA A 189 13.94 14.10 -27.77
CA ALA A 189 14.26 15.38 -28.39
C ALA A 189 13.49 16.50 -27.68
N GLY A 190 14.13 17.12 -26.68
CA GLY A 190 13.63 18.27 -25.95
C GLY A 190 14.78 18.95 -25.21
N SER A 191 15.22 20.10 -25.71
CA SER A 191 16.19 21.04 -25.10
C SER A 191 17.68 20.68 -25.05
N GLY A 192 18.13 19.47 -25.42
CA GLY A 192 19.57 19.13 -25.36
C GLY A 192 20.19 19.17 -23.94
N ARG A 193 19.34 19.15 -22.91
CA ARG A 193 19.74 19.21 -21.49
C ARG A 193 19.44 17.86 -20.85
N THR A 194 20.40 17.31 -20.11
CA THR A 194 20.25 16.06 -19.35
C THR A 194 20.67 16.28 -17.91
N ILE A 195 20.07 15.52 -16.99
CA ILE A 195 20.47 15.51 -15.59
C ILE A 195 21.55 14.43 -15.43
N SER A 196 22.68 14.82 -14.87
CA SER A 196 23.76 13.93 -14.49
C SER A 196 23.90 13.87 -12.98
N CYS A 197 24.03 12.67 -12.46
CA CYS A 197 24.17 12.41 -11.04
C CYS A 197 25.45 11.61 -10.80
N PRO A 198 26.22 11.89 -9.73
CA PRO A 198 27.36 11.06 -9.35
C PRO A 198 26.96 9.60 -9.17
N ASP A 199 27.80 8.68 -9.62
CA ASP A 199 27.55 7.24 -9.50
C ASP A 199 27.89 6.75 -8.09
N VAL A 200 26.84 6.41 -7.35
CA VAL A 200 26.96 5.90 -5.98
C VAL A 200 27.46 4.45 -5.98
N ALA A 201 27.16 3.66 -7.03
CA ALA A 201 27.54 2.25 -7.08
C ALA A 201 29.07 2.07 -7.08
N SER A 202 29.79 2.95 -7.77
CA SER A 202 31.25 2.95 -7.83
C SER A 202 31.92 3.35 -6.51
N GLU A 203 31.24 4.13 -5.67
CA GLU A 203 31.76 4.65 -4.39
C GLU A 203 31.42 3.76 -3.18
N ILE A 204 30.46 2.83 -3.34
CA ILE A 204 29.98 1.95 -2.25
C ILE A 204 31.04 0.90 -1.82
N GLY A 205 32.01 0.58 -2.69
CA GLY A 205 33.07 -0.39 -2.38
C GLY A 205 32.55 -1.80 -2.05
N ASP A 206 33.23 -2.50 -1.14
CA ASP A 206 32.87 -3.86 -0.75
C ASP A 206 31.61 -3.90 0.12
N VAL A 207 30.53 -4.48 -0.42
CA VAL A 207 29.25 -4.63 0.27
C VAL A 207 29.20 -5.96 1.04
N PRO A 208 28.79 -5.98 2.32
CA PRO A 208 28.55 -7.22 3.05
C PRO A 208 27.50 -8.08 2.36
N ALA A 209 27.74 -9.39 2.23
CA ALA A 209 26.85 -10.32 1.51
C ALA A 209 25.39 -10.27 2.00
N ALA A 210 25.19 -10.03 3.30
CA ALA A 210 23.86 -9.91 3.91
C ALA A 210 23.13 -8.59 3.56
N ALA A 211 23.86 -7.52 3.21
CA ALA A 211 23.30 -6.24 2.78
C ALA A 211 23.16 -6.13 1.25
N GLN A 212 23.84 -7.00 0.48
CA GLN A 212 23.92 -6.93 -0.99
C GLN A 212 22.56 -6.69 -1.65
N ALA A 213 21.57 -7.53 -1.35
CA ALA A 213 20.26 -7.43 -1.97
C ALA A 213 19.52 -6.12 -1.64
N GLU A 214 19.77 -5.53 -0.46
CA GLU A 214 19.19 -4.25 -0.08
C GLU A 214 19.93 -3.09 -0.75
N VAL A 215 21.25 -3.13 -0.80
CA VAL A 215 22.07 -2.13 -1.51
C VAL A 215 21.72 -2.12 -2.99
N ASP A 216 21.66 -3.28 -3.65
CA ASP A 216 21.32 -3.38 -5.08
C ASP A 216 19.95 -2.78 -5.40
N ARG A 217 18.95 -3.01 -4.54
CA ARG A 217 17.61 -2.42 -4.67
C ARG A 217 17.65 -0.89 -4.56
N ASN A 218 18.40 -0.36 -3.60
CA ASN A 218 18.50 1.08 -3.41
C ASN A 218 19.31 1.74 -4.54
N VAL A 219 20.37 1.10 -5.04
CA VAL A 219 21.12 1.58 -6.21
C VAL A 219 20.23 1.57 -7.47
N ALA A 220 19.41 0.54 -7.67
CA ALA A 220 18.42 0.53 -8.75
C ALA A 220 17.36 1.63 -8.60
N LEU A 221 16.94 1.93 -7.36
CA LEU A 221 16.04 3.05 -7.07
C LEU A 221 16.68 4.40 -7.42
N LEU A 222 17.96 4.62 -7.12
CA LEU A 222 18.68 5.84 -7.51
C LEU A 222 18.70 6.04 -9.04
N ARG A 223 18.87 4.96 -9.81
CA ARG A 223 18.78 5.02 -11.29
C ARG A 223 17.37 5.39 -11.76
N THR A 224 16.36 4.77 -11.16
CA THR A 224 14.95 5.08 -11.48
C THR A 224 14.60 6.54 -11.19
N GLN A 225 15.09 7.09 -10.07
CA GLN A 225 14.89 8.51 -9.72
C GLN A 225 15.53 9.44 -10.75
N LEU A 226 16.71 9.10 -11.29
CA LEU A 226 17.36 9.85 -12.35
C LEU A 226 16.56 9.80 -13.66
N ASP A 227 16.05 8.63 -14.03
CA ASP A 227 15.23 8.48 -15.24
C ASP A 227 13.92 9.27 -15.15
N GLU A 228 13.25 9.23 -14.00
CA GLU A 228 12.05 10.03 -13.74
C GLU A 228 12.36 11.54 -13.82
N ALA A 229 13.48 11.97 -13.24
CA ALA A 229 13.88 13.38 -13.30
C ALA A 229 14.22 13.83 -14.72
N ASN A 230 14.89 13.01 -15.52
CA ASN A 230 15.16 13.28 -16.94
C ASN A 230 13.85 13.35 -17.75
N LYS A 231 12.89 12.46 -17.48
CA LYS A 231 11.54 12.54 -18.10
C LYS A 231 10.83 13.83 -17.73
N ARG A 232 10.87 14.21 -16.45
CA ARG A 232 10.29 15.49 -15.99
C ARG A 232 10.96 16.68 -16.66
N LEU A 233 12.29 16.70 -16.74
CA LEU A 233 13.06 17.74 -17.45
C LEU A 233 12.63 17.86 -18.92
N ALA A 234 12.50 16.73 -19.61
CA ALA A 234 12.06 16.70 -21.01
C ALA A 234 10.62 17.23 -21.16
N SER A 235 9.71 16.83 -20.26
CA SER A 235 8.32 17.32 -20.28
C SER A 235 8.16 18.79 -19.90
N SER A 236 9.11 19.35 -19.16
CA SER A 236 9.14 20.76 -18.76
C SER A 236 9.93 21.66 -19.72
N ALA A 237 10.33 21.13 -20.88
CA ALA A 237 11.02 21.89 -21.91
C ALA A 237 10.15 23.07 -22.41
N GLY A 238 10.47 24.29 -21.96
CA GLY A 238 9.74 25.52 -22.30
C GLY A 238 8.92 26.11 -21.15
N GLU A 239 8.75 25.38 -20.03
CA GLU A 239 8.05 25.86 -18.84
C GLU A 239 9.06 26.20 -17.74
N GLY A 240 9.36 27.50 -17.59
CA GLY A 240 10.19 28.03 -16.51
C GLY A 240 11.69 28.09 -16.80
N GLY A 241 12.32 29.18 -16.32
CA GLY A 241 13.75 29.44 -16.48
C GLY A 241 14.66 28.47 -15.68
N PRO A 242 15.98 28.72 -15.65
CA PRO A 242 16.95 27.89 -14.93
C PRO A 242 16.56 27.63 -13.47
N ASP A 243 15.99 28.64 -12.80
CA ASP A 243 15.55 28.56 -11.41
C ASP A 243 14.44 27.54 -11.18
N PHE A 244 13.57 27.31 -12.17
CA PHE A 244 12.54 26.29 -12.08
C PHE A 244 13.15 24.88 -12.04
N VAL A 245 14.12 24.60 -12.91
CA VAL A 245 14.79 23.29 -12.95
C VAL A 245 15.53 23.02 -11.64
N GLN A 246 16.22 24.03 -11.10
CA GLN A 246 16.91 23.90 -9.81
C GLN A 246 15.93 23.59 -8.67
N ASN A 247 14.82 24.34 -8.57
CA ASN A 247 13.91 24.26 -7.42
C ASN A 247 12.88 23.11 -7.53
N ALA A 248 12.36 22.83 -8.72
CA ALA A 248 11.25 21.88 -8.91
C ALA A 248 11.70 20.47 -9.34
N ILE A 249 12.93 20.35 -9.86
CA ILE A 249 13.48 19.09 -10.35
C ILE A 249 14.69 18.68 -9.52
N LEU A 250 15.76 19.46 -9.51
CA LEU A 250 17.02 19.07 -8.85
C LEU A 250 16.93 19.09 -7.32
N GLY A 251 16.22 20.04 -6.71
CA GLY A 251 15.98 20.07 -5.26
C GLY A 251 15.30 18.80 -4.75
N PRO A 252 14.07 18.49 -5.21
CA PRO A 252 13.38 17.26 -4.82
C PRO A 252 14.14 15.98 -5.18
N LEU A 253 14.88 15.97 -6.29
CA LEU A 253 15.73 14.83 -6.66
C LEU A 253 16.87 14.63 -5.66
N LYS A 254 17.55 15.71 -5.25
CA LYS A 254 18.61 15.65 -4.23
C LYS A 254 18.08 15.08 -2.93
N ASP A 255 16.92 15.54 -2.45
CA ASP A 255 16.33 15.06 -1.19
C ASP A 255 15.95 13.57 -1.27
N LYS A 256 15.33 13.15 -2.38
CA LYS A 256 15.00 11.73 -2.63
C LYS A 256 16.26 10.85 -2.66
N ARG A 257 17.32 11.31 -3.35
CA ARG A 257 18.59 10.59 -3.43
C ARG A 257 19.28 10.51 -2.07
N ALA A 258 19.35 11.61 -1.32
CA ALA A 258 19.90 11.63 0.03
C ALA A 258 19.20 10.59 0.93
N SER A 259 17.87 10.57 0.96
CA SER A 259 17.11 9.57 1.75
C SER A 259 17.36 8.12 1.33
N THR A 260 17.71 7.89 0.06
CA THR A 260 18.01 6.56 -0.46
C THR A 260 19.44 6.17 -0.12
N ILE A 261 20.37 7.12 -0.15
CA ILE A 261 21.76 6.95 0.27
C ILE A 261 21.84 6.68 1.78
N ASP A 262 21.09 7.43 2.60
CA ASP A 262 20.95 7.17 4.04
C ASP A 262 20.52 5.72 4.32
N ARG A 263 19.60 5.19 3.50
CA ARG A 263 19.15 3.80 3.63
C ARG A 263 20.26 2.81 3.28
N ILE A 264 21.06 3.12 2.26
CA ILE A 264 22.25 2.33 1.92
C ILE A 264 23.20 2.34 3.12
N GLU A 265 23.58 3.50 3.65
CA GLU A 265 24.48 3.59 4.81
C GLU A 265 23.95 2.81 6.03
N LEU A 266 22.66 2.92 6.30
CA LEU A 266 22.02 2.19 7.39
C LEU A 266 22.06 0.67 7.19
N SER A 267 21.98 0.18 5.94
CA SER A 267 22.10 -1.25 5.64
C SER A 267 23.49 -1.80 6.02
N PHE A 268 24.56 -1.01 5.84
CA PHE A 268 25.90 -1.37 6.32
C PHE A 268 25.96 -1.37 7.86
N SER A 269 25.45 -0.31 8.48
CA SER A 269 25.45 -0.16 9.95
C SER A 269 24.74 -1.32 10.64
N ARG A 270 23.60 -1.78 10.11
CA ARG A 270 22.86 -2.95 10.62
C ARG A 270 23.66 -4.25 10.56
N GLN A 271 24.57 -4.37 9.59
CA GLN A 271 25.46 -5.52 9.45
C GLN A 271 26.77 -5.37 10.24
N GLY A 272 26.89 -4.35 11.10
CA GLY A 272 28.10 -4.07 11.88
C GLY A 272 29.28 -3.63 11.01
N SER A 273 29.01 -3.18 9.79
CA SER A 273 30.01 -2.66 8.85
C SER A 273 29.92 -1.14 8.76
N THR A 274 31.05 -0.46 8.56
CA THR A 274 31.08 0.99 8.35
C THR A 274 30.78 1.26 6.88
N ALA A 275 29.77 2.10 6.61
CA ALA A 275 29.54 2.60 5.26
C ALA A 275 30.71 3.47 4.78
N PRO A 276 31.00 3.53 3.48
CA PRO A 276 31.94 4.49 2.93
C PRO A 276 31.56 5.93 3.31
N SER A 277 32.54 6.71 3.75
CA SER A 277 32.31 8.10 4.15
C SER A 277 32.05 8.98 2.93
N GLY A 278 31.09 9.90 3.03
CA GLY A 278 30.87 10.93 2.02
C GLY A 278 29.89 10.54 0.92
N LEU A 279 29.15 9.43 1.07
CA LEU A 279 28.10 9.06 0.13
C LEU A 279 27.01 10.15 0.03
N ASP A 280 26.69 10.83 1.13
CA ASP A 280 25.73 11.95 1.14
C ASP A 280 26.09 13.08 0.16
N ALA A 281 27.38 13.32 -0.06
CA ALA A 281 27.83 14.35 -1.01
C ALA A 281 27.45 14.00 -2.45
N LEU A 282 27.20 12.72 -2.74
CA LEU A 282 26.81 12.22 -4.04
C LEU A 282 25.33 12.42 -4.35
N ALA A 283 24.51 12.84 -3.38
CA ALA A 283 23.07 13.06 -3.57
C ALA A 283 22.77 14.17 -4.59
N GLY A 284 23.65 15.18 -4.69
CA GLY A 284 23.49 16.28 -5.62
C GLY A 284 23.59 15.84 -7.08
N CYS A 285 22.67 16.30 -7.92
CA CYS A 285 22.74 16.13 -9.38
C CYS A 285 22.92 17.50 -10.04
N SER A 286 23.55 17.51 -11.20
CA SER A 286 23.76 18.70 -12.02
C SER A 286 23.05 18.57 -13.34
N LEU A 287 22.81 19.73 -13.97
CA LEU A 287 22.31 19.79 -15.32
C LEU A 287 23.50 19.90 -16.28
N THR A 288 23.55 18.98 -17.24
CA THR A 288 24.49 19.00 -18.35
C THR A 288 23.77 19.47 -19.61
N SER A 289 24.42 20.34 -20.38
CA SER A 289 24.04 20.64 -21.76
C SER A 289 24.88 19.74 -22.67
N GLY A 290 24.22 19.01 -23.56
CA GLY A 290 24.86 18.21 -24.62
C GLY A 290 25.28 19.06 -25.81
#